data_AF-A0A087UUE4-F1
#
_entry.id   AF-A0A087UUE4-F1
#
_cell.length_a   1.000
_cell.length_b   1.000
_cell.length_c   1.000
_cell.angle_alpha   90.00
_cell.angle_beta   90.00
_cell.angle_gamma   90.00
#
_symmetry.space_group_name_H-M   'P 1'
#
loop_
_entity.id
_entity.type
_entity.pdbx_description
1 polymer ?
#
loop_
_entity_poly.entity_id
_entity_poly.type
_entity_poly.pdbx_seq_one_letter_code
_entity_poly.pdbx_strand_id
1 'polypeptide(L)'
;PIPLDCAGRPIFPIVLGPLTIHSLGVIVPDRPGYHTENCIYPVGFCSSRTYASLKNPTVLCLYQCTVTDSPFGPRFEITPEDDPGRTLVGSSPNEVHSALLKAINNVCGKDIVSTEGQGAKFFGLSHPTVQNLIQSCAGARKCSDYRWVQFEVAKPTDGEDDFTT
;
A
#
# COMPACT_ATOMS: atom_id res chain seq x y z
N PRO A 1 18.15 4.34 2.91
CA PRO A 1 17.69 5.67 3.39
C PRO A 1 16.74 6.30 2.36
N ILE A 2 15.64 6.93 2.77
CA ILE A 2 14.74 7.65 1.85
C ILE A 2 15.28 9.07 1.63
N PRO A 3 15.30 9.60 0.40
CA PRO A 3 15.65 10.99 0.15
C PRO A 3 14.66 11.96 0.80
N LEU A 4 15.17 12.99 1.46
CA LEU A 4 14.39 14.06 2.06
C LEU A 4 14.71 15.40 1.39
N ASP A 5 13.74 16.30 1.32
CA ASP A 5 13.93 17.68 0.86
C ASP A 5 14.60 18.53 1.96
N CYS A 6 14.89 19.80 1.64
CA CYS A 6 15.50 20.75 2.59
C CYS A 6 14.66 21.00 3.86
N ALA A 7 13.38 20.66 3.83
CA ALA A 7 12.47 20.76 4.97
C ALA A 7 12.32 19.43 5.74
N GLY A 8 13.10 18.41 5.39
CA GLY A 8 13.06 17.09 6.01
C GLY A 8 11.86 16.23 5.57
N ARG A 9 11.14 16.62 4.51
CA ARG A 9 9.99 15.88 4.00
C ARG A 9 10.43 14.85 2.96
N PRO A 10 9.78 13.68 2.85
CA PRO A 10 10.12 12.69 1.84
C PRO A 10 9.98 13.23 0.42
N ILE A 11 10.96 12.93 -0.44
CA ILE A 11 10.87 13.19 -1.87
C ILE A 11 10.19 11.99 -2.53
N PHE A 12 9.16 12.28 -3.34
CA PHE A 12 8.44 11.27 -4.11
C PHE A 12 8.95 11.21 -5.56
N PRO A 13 8.83 10.05 -6.23
CA PRO A 13 8.29 8.79 -5.69
C PRO A 13 9.29 8.05 -4.78
N ILE A 14 8.77 7.31 -3.80
CA ILE A 14 9.57 6.44 -2.92
C ILE A 14 9.46 5.02 -3.47
N VAL A 15 10.55 4.49 -4.03
CA VAL A 15 10.60 3.16 -4.63
C VAL A 15 11.04 2.12 -3.58
N LEU A 16 10.23 1.09 -3.39
CA LEU A 16 10.37 0.01 -2.39
C LEU A 16 10.22 -1.36 -3.09
N GLY A 17 11.13 -1.65 -4.03
CA GLY A 17 11.05 -2.84 -4.89
C GLY A 17 9.86 -2.74 -5.87
N PRO A 18 8.92 -3.72 -5.90
CA PRO A 18 7.76 -3.69 -6.80
C PRO A 18 6.66 -2.71 -6.35
N LEU A 19 6.85 -2.02 -5.22
CA LEU A 19 5.97 -1.00 -4.66
C LEU A 19 6.60 0.38 -4.88
N THR A 20 5.82 1.34 -5.36
CA THR A 20 6.22 2.75 -5.43
C THR A 20 5.18 3.60 -4.74
N ILE A 21 5.59 4.48 -3.84
CA ILE A 21 4.68 5.45 -3.19
C ILE A 21 4.80 6.78 -3.92
N HIS A 22 3.66 7.31 -4.37
CA HIS A 22 3.57 8.59 -5.10
C HIS A 22 3.10 9.73 -4.20
N SER A 23 2.26 9.42 -3.22
CA SER A 23 1.73 10.38 -2.25
C SER A 23 1.34 9.67 -0.96
N LEU A 24 1.67 10.24 0.19
CA LEU A 24 1.19 9.76 1.49
C LEU A 24 -0.21 10.25 1.82
N GLY A 25 -0.75 11.25 1.12
CA GLY A 25 -2.06 11.83 1.41
C GLY A 25 -2.11 12.66 2.70
N VAL A 26 -3.33 12.90 3.18
CA VAL A 26 -3.64 13.70 4.37
C VAL A 26 -4.44 12.85 5.36
N ILE A 27 -4.00 12.83 6.62
CA ILE A 27 -4.67 12.09 7.68
C ILE A 27 -5.97 12.80 8.06
N VAL A 28 -7.05 12.03 8.16
CA VAL A 28 -8.37 12.48 8.62
C VAL A 28 -8.65 11.80 9.96
N PRO A 29 -8.21 12.38 11.10
CA PRO A 29 -8.34 11.72 12.39
C PRO A 29 -9.75 11.85 12.99
N ASP A 30 -10.48 12.89 12.61
CA ASP A 30 -11.74 13.28 13.25
C ASP A 30 -12.97 12.53 12.69
N ARG A 31 -12.78 11.61 11.72
CA ARG A 31 -13.85 10.81 11.12
C ARG A 31 -13.60 9.31 11.29
N PRO A 32 -14.64 8.52 11.60
CA PRO A 32 -14.50 7.08 11.76
C PRO A 32 -14.10 6.40 10.45
N GLY A 33 -13.47 5.24 10.57
CA GLY A 33 -13.09 4.39 9.42
C GLY A 33 -11.77 4.78 8.75
N TYR A 34 -11.20 5.95 9.03
CA TYR A 34 -9.93 6.42 8.44
C TYR A 34 -8.67 5.89 9.14
N HIS A 35 -8.83 5.08 10.18
CA HIS A 35 -7.76 4.32 10.81
C HIS A 35 -8.33 3.09 11.53
N THR A 36 -7.45 2.15 11.82
CA THR A 36 -7.67 0.96 12.65
C THR A 36 -6.50 0.85 13.63
N GLU A 37 -6.47 -0.18 14.48
CA GLU A 37 -5.31 -0.48 15.32
C GLU A 37 -4.02 -0.61 14.50
N ASN A 38 -4.09 -1.15 13.28
CA ASN A 38 -2.90 -1.56 12.53
C ASN A 38 -2.50 -0.60 11.40
N CYS A 39 -3.40 0.28 10.95
CA CYS A 39 -3.17 1.15 9.80
C CYS A 39 -3.93 2.48 9.93
N ILE A 40 -3.32 3.55 9.43
CA ILE A 40 -3.97 4.82 9.13
C ILE A 40 -4.20 4.86 7.61
N TYR A 41 -5.34 5.41 7.17
CA TYR A 41 -5.73 5.50 5.76
C TYR A 41 -5.85 6.97 5.32
N PRO A 42 -4.74 7.61 4.92
CA PRO A 42 -4.79 9.02 4.54
C PRO A 42 -5.54 9.23 3.22
N VAL A 43 -6.37 10.27 3.14
CA VAL A 43 -7.04 10.68 1.90
C VAL A 43 -6.00 11.21 0.92
N GLY A 44 -6.04 10.76 -0.34
CA GLY A 44 -5.07 11.10 -1.36
C GLY A 44 -3.77 10.28 -1.26
N PHE A 45 -3.74 9.24 -0.43
CA PHE A 45 -2.68 8.22 -0.51
C PHE A 45 -2.70 7.60 -1.90
N CYS A 46 -1.53 7.54 -2.54
CA CYS A 46 -1.37 6.99 -3.87
C CYS A 46 -0.08 6.18 -3.94
N SER A 47 -0.21 4.93 -4.37
CA SER A 47 0.92 4.05 -4.65
C SER A 47 0.70 3.31 -5.96
N SER A 48 1.77 2.71 -6.48
CA SER A 48 1.67 1.73 -7.55
C SER A 48 2.36 0.43 -7.17
N ARG A 49 1.80 -0.69 -7.60
CA ARG A 49 2.34 -2.03 -7.35
C ARG A 49 2.34 -2.86 -8.62
N THR A 50 3.47 -3.50 -8.90
CA THR A 50 3.56 -4.49 -9.99
C THR A 50 2.89 -5.79 -9.56
N TYR A 51 1.97 -6.30 -10.37
CA TYR A 51 1.29 -7.58 -10.12
C TYR A 51 0.76 -8.21 -11.42
N ALA A 52 0.21 -9.42 -11.37
CA ALA A 52 -0.31 -10.13 -12.55
C ALA A 52 -1.45 -9.32 -13.21
N SER A 53 -1.43 -9.22 -14.54
CA SER A 53 -2.45 -8.49 -15.31
C SER A 53 -3.80 -9.21 -15.32
N LEU A 54 -4.89 -8.44 -15.21
CA LEU A 54 -6.26 -8.93 -15.38
C LEU A 54 -6.64 -9.24 -16.84
N LYS A 55 -5.83 -8.81 -17.82
CA LYS A 55 -5.99 -9.14 -19.25
C LYS A 55 -5.26 -10.43 -19.59
N ASN A 56 -4.06 -10.58 -19.07
CA ASN A 56 -3.23 -11.77 -19.26
C ASN A 56 -2.43 -12.06 -17.99
N PRO A 57 -2.85 -13.02 -17.14
CA PRO A 57 -2.18 -13.33 -15.88
C PRO A 57 -0.74 -13.85 -16.01
N THR A 58 -0.28 -14.16 -17.24
CA THR A 58 1.12 -14.55 -17.50
C THR A 58 2.09 -13.38 -17.60
N VAL A 59 1.57 -12.15 -17.71
CA VAL A 59 2.38 -10.92 -17.72
C VAL A 59 2.06 -10.05 -16.51
N LEU A 60 3.02 -9.21 -16.14
CA LEU A 60 2.86 -8.24 -15.07
C LEU A 60 2.37 -6.91 -15.64
N CYS A 61 1.52 -6.22 -14.89
CA CYS A 61 1.19 -4.82 -15.11
C CYS A 61 1.31 -4.04 -13.80
N LEU A 62 1.24 -2.72 -13.92
CA LEU A 62 1.21 -1.82 -12.78
C LEU A 62 -0.23 -1.58 -12.34
N TYR A 63 -0.47 -1.63 -11.04
CA TYR A 63 -1.74 -1.25 -10.43
C TYR A 63 -1.56 0.02 -9.62
N GLN A 64 -2.32 1.06 -9.93
CA GLN A 64 -2.43 2.24 -9.11
C GLN A 64 -3.41 1.98 -7.95
N CYS A 65 -2.94 2.15 -6.72
CA CYS A 65 -3.73 2.02 -5.51
C CYS A 65 -4.00 3.39 -4.92
N THR A 66 -5.26 3.75 -4.66
CA THR A 66 -5.61 5.06 -4.09
C THR A 66 -6.59 4.95 -2.94
N VAL A 67 -6.48 5.90 -2.00
CA VAL A 67 -7.45 6.12 -0.93
C VAL A 67 -8.13 7.47 -1.17
N THR A 68 -9.43 7.46 -1.40
CA THR A 68 -10.24 8.65 -1.68
C THR A 68 -11.24 8.90 -0.55
N ASP A 69 -11.62 10.17 -0.37
CA ASP A 69 -12.63 10.55 0.61
C ASP A 69 -14.03 10.25 0.07
N SER A 70 -14.92 9.77 0.94
CA SER A 70 -16.34 9.65 0.64
C SER A 70 -17.21 9.97 1.86
N PRO A 71 -18.50 10.30 1.67
CA PRO A 71 -19.44 10.50 2.77
C PRO A 71 -19.59 9.29 3.70
N PHE A 72 -19.25 8.08 3.23
CA PHE A 72 -19.41 6.83 3.96
C PHE A 72 -18.11 6.30 4.58
N GLY A 73 -17.02 7.08 4.52
CA GLY A 73 -15.68 6.67 4.96
C GLY A 73 -14.68 6.60 3.79
N PRO A 74 -13.45 6.10 4.02
CA PRO A 74 -12.46 5.98 2.96
C PRO A 74 -12.92 5.00 1.88
N ARG A 75 -12.67 5.36 0.63
CA ARG A 75 -12.84 4.48 -0.53
C ARG A 75 -11.48 4.03 -1.01
N PHE A 76 -11.33 2.74 -1.26
CA PHE A 76 -10.09 2.11 -1.69
C PHE A 76 -10.22 1.65 -3.13
N GLU A 77 -9.25 2.01 -3.97
CA GLU A 77 -9.31 1.74 -5.40
C GLU A 77 -8.02 1.05 -5.85
N ILE A 78 -8.17 0.03 -6.70
CA ILE A 78 -7.08 -0.63 -7.42
C ILE A 78 -7.38 -0.52 -8.91
N THR A 79 -6.57 0.26 -9.63
CA THR A 79 -6.74 0.49 -11.07
C THR A 79 -5.57 -0.11 -11.84
N PRO A 80 -5.78 -1.11 -12.72
CA PRO A 80 -4.73 -1.60 -13.61
C PRO A 80 -4.40 -0.55 -14.67
N GLU A 81 -3.11 -0.21 -14.84
CA GLU A 81 -2.67 0.74 -15.89
C GLU A 81 -2.94 0.21 -17.30
N ASP A 82 -2.84 -1.10 -17.50
CA ASP A 82 -3.09 -1.73 -18.79
C ASP A 82 -4.58 -1.86 -19.12
N ASP A 83 -5.48 -1.65 -18.15
CA ASP A 83 -6.94 -1.65 -18.34
C ASP A 83 -7.69 -0.69 -17.40
N PRO A 84 -7.54 0.64 -17.55
CA PRO A 84 -8.09 1.60 -16.57
C PRO A 84 -9.61 1.55 -16.39
N GLY A 85 -10.35 0.97 -17.35
CA GLY A 85 -11.81 0.76 -17.23
C GLY A 85 -12.21 -0.33 -16.23
N ARG A 86 -11.26 -1.12 -15.72
CA ARG A 86 -11.48 -2.24 -14.80
C ARG A 86 -11.07 -1.91 -13.36
N THR A 87 -11.21 -0.65 -12.95
CA THR A 87 -10.97 -0.23 -11.57
C THR A 87 -11.82 -1.03 -10.60
N LEU A 88 -11.16 -1.61 -9.61
CA LEU A 88 -11.78 -2.30 -8.48
C LEU A 88 -11.90 -1.31 -7.32
N VAL A 89 -13.00 -1.40 -6.58
CA VAL A 89 -13.37 -0.44 -5.55
C VAL A 89 -13.87 -1.21 -4.33
N GLY A 90 -13.49 -0.78 -3.14
CA GLY A 90 -14.01 -1.31 -1.88
C GLY A 90 -14.04 -0.28 -0.75
N SER A 91 -14.70 -0.65 0.35
CA SER A 91 -14.77 0.11 1.60
C SER A 91 -13.61 -0.20 2.56
N SER A 92 -12.81 -1.23 2.25
CA SER A 92 -11.57 -1.55 2.97
C SER A 92 -10.48 -2.00 1.99
N PRO A 93 -9.18 -1.90 2.38
CA PRO A 93 -8.09 -2.42 1.56
C PRO A 93 -8.26 -3.92 1.25
N ASN A 94 -8.69 -4.70 2.25
CA ASN A 94 -8.81 -6.15 2.11
C ASN A 94 -9.93 -6.53 1.15
N GLU A 95 -11.06 -5.83 1.19
CA GLU A 95 -12.17 -6.05 0.27
C GLU A 95 -11.75 -5.86 -1.19
N VAL A 96 -11.12 -4.72 -1.51
CA VAL A 96 -10.70 -4.44 -2.89
C VAL A 96 -9.57 -5.36 -3.35
N HIS A 97 -8.66 -5.76 -2.47
CA HIS A 97 -7.62 -6.74 -2.79
C HIS A 97 -8.19 -8.15 -2.99
N SER A 98 -9.13 -8.59 -2.16
CA SER A 98 -9.86 -9.84 -2.38
C SER A 98 -10.60 -9.84 -3.72
N ALA A 99 -11.18 -8.71 -4.13
CA ALA A 99 -11.80 -8.57 -5.45
C ALA A 99 -10.77 -8.73 -6.58
N LEU A 100 -9.56 -8.17 -6.44
CA LEU A 100 -8.47 -8.37 -7.39
C LEU A 100 -8.08 -9.85 -7.51
N LEU A 101 -7.85 -10.53 -6.37
CA LEU A 101 -7.45 -11.93 -6.33
C LEU A 101 -8.51 -12.84 -6.97
N LYS A 102 -9.79 -12.59 -6.68
CA LYS A 102 -10.92 -13.29 -7.33
C LYS A 102 -10.94 -13.05 -8.83
N ALA A 103 -10.72 -11.81 -9.27
CA ALA A 103 -10.67 -11.46 -10.68
C ALA A 103 -9.52 -12.19 -11.41
N ILE A 104 -8.37 -12.36 -10.76
CA ILE A 104 -7.25 -13.14 -11.29
C ILE A 104 -7.63 -14.62 -11.44
N ASN A 105 -8.16 -15.25 -10.38
CA ASN A 105 -8.59 -16.66 -10.45
C ASN A 105 -9.63 -16.89 -11.56
N ASN A 106 -10.58 -15.96 -11.72
CA ASN A 106 -11.58 -16.02 -12.78
C ASN A 106 -10.97 -15.98 -14.18
N VAL A 107 -9.97 -15.12 -14.41
CA VAL A 107 -9.27 -15.04 -15.72
C VAL A 107 -8.41 -16.28 -15.96
N CYS A 108 -7.85 -16.88 -14.91
CA CYS A 108 -7.11 -18.14 -14.99
C CYS A 108 -8.00 -19.38 -15.15
N GLY A 109 -9.31 -19.27 -14.89
CA GLY A 109 -10.26 -20.40 -14.89
C GLY A 109 -10.02 -21.43 -13.78
N LYS A 110 -9.21 -21.10 -12.76
CA LYS A 110 -8.89 -21.97 -11.62
C LYS A 110 -8.37 -21.13 -10.45
N ASP A 111 -8.53 -21.64 -9.23
CA ASP A 111 -8.04 -20.98 -8.03
C ASP A 111 -6.52 -21.12 -7.86
N ILE A 112 -5.76 -20.19 -8.44
CA ILE A 112 -4.29 -20.16 -8.37
C ILE A 112 -3.76 -19.36 -7.19
N VAL A 113 -4.53 -18.38 -6.70
CA VAL A 113 -4.17 -17.55 -5.55
C VAL A 113 -5.26 -17.65 -4.48
N SER A 114 -4.87 -17.53 -3.21
CA SER A 114 -5.83 -17.35 -2.11
C SER A 114 -6.68 -16.10 -2.38
N THR A 115 -7.94 -16.13 -1.99
CA THR A 115 -8.85 -14.97 -2.09
C THR A 115 -8.87 -14.13 -0.82
N GLU A 116 -8.07 -14.48 0.20
CA GLU A 116 -7.91 -13.72 1.42
C GLU A 116 -7.15 -12.40 1.16
N GLY A 117 -7.80 -11.28 1.51
CA GLY A 117 -7.29 -9.95 1.23
C GLY A 117 -6.13 -9.57 2.15
N GLN A 118 -5.01 -9.16 1.55
CA GLN A 118 -3.87 -8.52 2.22
C GLN A 118 -3.70 -7.08 1.71
N GLY A 119 -4.79 -6.32 1.73
CA GLY A 119 -4.88 -5.03 1.07
C GLY A 119 -3.92 -3.99 1.63
N ALA A 120 -3.74 -3.92 2.95
CA ALA A 120 -2.78 -2.99 3.55
C ALA A 120 -1.34 -3.23 3.04
N LYS A 121 -0.96 -4.49 2.81
CA LYS A 121 0.33 -4.85 2.22
C LYS A 121 0.39 -4.54 0.73
N PHE A 122 -0.69 -4.83 0.00
CA PHE A 122 -0.78 -4.55 -1.43
C PHE A 122 -0.71 -3.03 -1.72
N PHE A 123 -1.44 -2.21 -0.97
CA PHE A 123 -1.36 -0.75 -1.05
C PHE A 123 0.00 -0.21 -0.58
N GLY A 124 0.71 -0.96 0.29
CA GLY A 124 1.97 -0.53 0.89
C GLY A 124 1.79 0.22 2.22
N LEU A 125 0.57 0.39 2.70
CA LEU A 125 0.23 1.04 3.98
C LEU A 125 0.85 0.34 5.19
N SER A 126 1.04 -0.99 5.12
CA SER A 126 1.69 -1.78 6.18
C SER A 126 3.19 -1.97 5.98
N HIS A 127 3.81 -1.31 4.98
CA HIS A 127 5.26 -1.39 4.80
C HIS A 127 5.94 -0.59 5.92
N PRO A 128 6.95 -1.12 6.65
CA PRO A 128 7.53 -0.46 7.82
C PRO A 128 7.97 0.98 7.55
N THR A 129 8.65 1.20 6.41
CA THR A 129 9.04 2.52 5.93
C THR A 129 7.85 3.46 5.76
N VAL A 130 6.76 3.00 5.13
CA VAL A 130 5.57 3.82 4.84
C VAL A 130 4.80 4.11 6.12
N GLN A 131 4.66 3.12 7.01
CA GLN A 131 4.06 3.33 8.34
C GLN A 131 4.83 4.40 9.12
N ASN A 132 6.16 4.33 9.15
CA ASN A 132 6.98 5.34 9.82
C ASN A 132 6.79 6.75 9.24
N LEU A 133 6.66 6.86 7.92
CA LEU A 133 6.37 8.14 7.26
C LEU A 133 4.97 8.66 7.61
N ILE A 134 3.94 7.81 7.55
CA ILE A 134 2.56 8.18 7.89
C ILE A 134 2.46 8.61 9.37
N GLN A 135 3.14 7.90 10.27
CA GLN A 135 3.23 8.26 11.70
C GLN A 135 3.85 9.64 11.93
N SER A 136 4.69 10.09 11.00
CA SER A 136 5.35 11.40 11.06
C SER A 136 4.48 12.53 10.48
N CYS A 137 3.36 12.21 9.82
CA CYS A 137 2.46 13.20 9.26
C CYS A 137 1.60 13.88 10.33
N ALA A 138 1.20 15.12 10.04
CA ALA A 138 0.24 15.85 10.87
C ALA A 138 -1.07 15.06 10.98
N GLY A 139 -1.62 14.98 12.20
CA GLY A 139 -2.85 14.26 12.49
C GLY A 139 -2.66 12.81 12.97
N ALA A 140 -1.49 12.18 12.78
CA ALA A 140 -1.27 10.78 13.19
C ALA A 140 -1.50 10.57 14.70
N ARG A 141 -1.08 11.52 15.55
CA ARG A 141 -1.29 11.48 17.01
C ARG A 141 -2.75 11.59 17.45
N LYS A 142 -3.65 12.00 16.55
CA LYS A 142 -5.08 12.12 16.83
C LYS A 142 -5.86 10.86 16.45
N CYS A 143 -5.23 9.89 15.78
CA CYS A 143 -5.82 8.59 15.49
C CYS A 143 -5.83 7.74 16.78
N SER A 144 -6.92 7.83 17.55
CA SER A 144 -7.02 7.24 18.90
C SER A 144 -6.86 5.73 18.92
N ASP A 145 -7.34 5.05 17.88
CA ASP A 145 -7.37 3.60 17.86
C ASP A 145 -6.05 3.02 17.32
N TYR A 146 -5.21 3.84 16.68
CA TYR A 146 -4.00 3.40 16.00
C TYR A 146 -2.86 3.08 16.96
N ARG A 147 -2.29 1.87 16.83
CA ARG A 147 -1.14 1.43 17.60
C ARG A 147 0.17 1.80 16.88
N TRP A 148 0.96 2.63 17.54
CA TRP A 148 2.26 3.07 17.02
C TRP A 148 3.24 1.91 16.91
N VAL A 149 3.89 1.84 15.75
CA VAL A 149 4.89 0.82 15.41
C VAL A 149 6.28 1.44 15.49
N GLN A 150 7.21 0.72 16.12
CA GLN A 150 8.62 1.11 16.14
C GLN A 150 9.28 0.74 14.81
N PHE A 151 10.02 1.70 14.24
CA PHE A 151 10.79 1.47 13.03
C PHE A 151 12.20 1.00 13.40
N GLU A 152 12.46 -0.29 13.20
CA GLU A 152 13.82 -0.83 13.26
C GLU A 152 14.46 -0.76 11.88
N VAL A 153 15.52 0.04 11.74
CA VAL A 153 16.37 0.00 10.56
C VAL A 153 17.14 -1.32 10.62
N ALA A 154 16.86 -2.25 9.70
CA ALA A 154 17.67 -3.46 9.57
C ALA A 154 19.14 -3.04 9.47
N LYS A 155 19.95 -3.50 10.43
CA LYS A 155 21.41 -3.36 10.35
C LYS A 155 21.85 -4.06 9.07
N PRO A 156 22.76 -3.47 8.27
CA PRO A 156 23.39 -4.23 7.20
C PRO A 156 24.04 -5.45 7.86
N THR A 157 23.65 -6.65 7.41
CA THR A 157 24.39 -7.86 7.72
C THR A 157 25.73 -7.70 7.01
N ASP A 158 26.79 -7.42 7.77
CA ASP A 158 28.15 -7.52 7.27
C ASP A 158 28.31 -8.91 6.65
N GLY A 159 28.66 -8.95 5.37
CA GLY A 159 28.94 -10.19 4.67
C GLY A 159 30.14 -10.87 5.32
N GLU A 160 29.93 -12.05 5.89
CA GLU A 160 30.99 -13.04 6.00
C GLU A 160 31.21 -13.65 4.61
N ASP A 161 32.13 -13.04 3.86
CA ASP A 161 32.91 -13.76 2.87
C ASP A 161 33.76 -14.80 3.63
N ASP A 162 33.33 -16.06 3.66
CA ASP A 162 34.23 -17.18 3.94
C ASP A 162 34.34 -18.06 2.69
N PHE A 163 35.27 -17.65 1.82
CA PHE A 163 35.98 -18.58 0.96
C PHE A 163 37.13 -19.16 1.78
N THR A 164 37.00 -20.40 2.24
CA THR A 164 38.18 -21.21 2.59
C THR A 164 38.07 -22.63 2.02
N THR A 165 38.90 -22.81 0.98
CA THR A 165 39.71 -23.99 0.56
C THR A 165 39.08 -25.38 0.54
#